data_AF-A0A7C1TKI0-F1
#
_entry.id   AF-A0A7C1TKI0-F1
#
_cell.length_a   1.000
_cell.length_b   1.000
_cell.length_c   1.000
_cell.angle_alpha   90.00
_cell.angle_beta   90.00
_cell.angle_gamma   90.00
#
_symmetry.space_group_name_H-M   'P 1'
#
loop_
_entity.id
_entity.type
_entity.pdbx_description
1 polymer ?
#
loop_
_entity_poly.entity_id
_entity_poly.type
_entity_poly.pdbx_seq_one_letter_code
_entity_poly.pdbx_strand_id
1 'polypeptide(L)'
;MSGNSIGKLFTVTSFGESHGPAIGCIVDGCPPGLELSEADLQRDLERRRPGKTRHTTQRREPDQVKILSGVFEGRTTGTPIGLLIENVDQRSKDYSNIRDSFRPGHADYTYLQKYGIRDYRGGGRSSAR
;
A
#
# COMPACT_ATOMS: atom_id res chain seq x y z
N MET A 1 -7.78 14.67 -4.31
CA MET A 1 -8.30 13.75 -5.34
C MET A 1 -9.24 12.75 -4.68
N SER A 2 -10.44 12.54 -5.24
CA SER A 2 -11.49 11.68 -4.67
C SER A 2 -11.37 10.19 -5.02
N GLY A 3 -10.47 9.82 -5.95
CA GLY A 3 -10.25 8.44 -6.40
C GLY A 3 -9.04 7.75 -5.78
N ASN A 4 -8.79 6.51 -6.18
CA ASN A 4 -7.57 5.74 -5.89
C ASN A 4 -6.54 5.74 -7.02
N SER A 5 -6.81 6.52 -8.08
CA SER A 5 -5.94 6.66 -9.24
C SER A 5 -5.33 8.06 -9.31
N ILE A 6 -4.06 8.13 -9.71
CA ILE A 6 -3.35 9.35 -10.06
C ILE A 6 -2.73 9.19 -11.45
N GLY A 7 -2.81 10.24 -12.28
CA GLY A 7 -2.29 10.23 -13.64
C GLY A 7 -3.38 10.31 -14.71
N LYS A 8 -2.96 10.29 -15.97
CA LYS A 8 -3.87 10.37 -17.14
C LYS A 8 -3.46 9.40 -18.24
N LEU A 9 -2.22 9.52 -18.72
CA LEU A 9 -1.64 8.57 -19.69
C LEU A 9 -0.88 7.48 -18.94
N PHE A 10 0.02 7.88 -18.05
CA PHE A 10 0.63 7.00 -17.06
C PHE A 10 -0.19 7.10 -15.77
N THR A 11 -0.88 6.03 -15.40
CA THR A 11 -1.87 6.03 -14.31
C THR A 11 -1.51 4.99 -13.27
N VAL A 12 -1.42 5.42 -12.01
CA VAL A 12 -1.19 4.53 -10.86
C VAL A 12 -2.47 4.44 -10.05
N THR A 13 -2.98 3.23 -9.87
CA THR A 13 -4.18 2.93 -9.08
C THR A 13 -3.82 2.05 -7.91
N SER A 14 -4.04 2.49 -6.67
CA SER A 14 -3.73 1.70 -5.47
C SER A 14 -4.94 0.97 -4.88
N PHE A 15 -4.68 -0.13 -4.17
CA PHE A 15 -5.69 -0.90 -3.45
C PHE A 15 -5.11 -1.53 -2.16
N GLY A 16 -6.02 -2.02 -1.31
CA GLY A 16 -5.70 -2.73 -0.08
C GLY A 16 -5.80 -1.86 1.18
N GLU A 17 -5.82 -2.53 2.31
CA GLU A 17 -5.91 -1.94 3.64
C GLU A 17 -4.69 -2.33 4.50
N SER A 18 -4.36 -1.49 5.48
CA SER A 18 -3.19 -1.70 6.35
C SER A 18 -3.21 -2.98 7.19
N HIS A 19 -4.40 -3.57 7.40
CA HIS A 19 -4.62 -4.84 8.10
C HIS A 19 -5.36 -5.86 7.22
N GLY A 20 -5.36 -5.62 5.90
CA GLY A 20 -5.74 -6.61 4.91
C GLY A 20 -4.60 -7.61 4.67
N PRO A 21 -4.80 -8.66 3.88
CA PRO A 21 -3.75 -9.65 3.59
C PRO A 21 -2.58 -9.07 2.79
N ALA A 22 -2.84 -8.05 1.98
CA ALA A 22 -1.85 -7.40 1.13
C ALA A 22 -2.30 -5.99 0.75
N ILE A 23 -1.36 -5.20 0.26
CA ILE A 23 -1.60 -3.95 -0.47
C ILE A 23 -1.01 -4.08 -1.87
N GLY A 24 -1.44 -3.22 -2.79
CA GLY A 24 -0.88 -3.24 -4.12
C GLY A 24 -1.28 -2.04 -4.96
N CYS A 25 -0.80 -2.05 -6.18
CA CYS A 25 -1.20 -1.08 -7.18
C CYS A 25 -1.15 -1.67 -8.59
N ILE A 26 -1.81 -0.97 -9.49
CA ILE A 26 -1.76 -1.19 -10.93
C ILE A 26 -1.16 0.06 -11.55
N VAL A 27 -0.13 -0.13 -12.38
CA VAL A 27 0.47 0.92 -13.20
C VAL A 27 0.07 0.68 -14.64
N ASP A 28 -0.70 1.61 -15.20
CA ASP A 28 -1.17 1.57 -16.59
C ASP A 28 -0.50 2.66 -17.44
N GLY A 29 -0.39 2.40 -18.74
CA GLY A 29 0.24 3.30 -19.72
C GLY A 29 1.77 3.31 -19.69
N CYS A 30 2.39 2.29 -19.10
CA CYS A 30 3.84 2.08 -19.21
C CYS A 30 4.16 1.56 -20.63
N PRO A 31 5.09 2.18 -21.39
CA PRO A 31 5.41 1.69 -22.73
C PRO A 31 6.10 0.32 -22.67
N PRO A 32 5.98 -0.51 -23.73
CA PRO A 32 6.66 -1.79 -23.82
C PRO A 32 8.18 -1.64 -24.01
N GLY A 33 8.93 -2.67 -23.64
CA GLY A 33 10.35 -2.83 -23.93
C GLY A 33 11.31 -2.24 -22.88
N LEU A 34 10.80 -1.63 -21.81
CA LEU A 34 11.60 -1.14 -20.68
C LEU A 34 12.01 -2.30 -19.78
N GLU A 35 13.24 -2.30 -19.31
CA GLU A 35 13.72 -3.28 -18.33
C GLU A 35 13.06 -3.01 -16.97
N LEU A 36 12.49 -4.06 -16.37
CA LEU A 36 11.83 -3.96 -15.06
C LEU A 36 11.88 -5.31 -14.33
N SER A 37 12.27 -5.26 -13.06
CA SER A 37 12.29 -6.36 -12.12
C SER A 37 11.86 -5.90 -10.72
N GLU A 38 11.54 -6.83 -9.82
CA GLU A 38 11.26 -6.51 -8.42
C GLU A 38 12.44 -5.78 -7.73
N ALA A 39 13.68 -6.08 -8.14
CA ALA A 39 14.89 -5.49 -7.56
C ALA A 39 14.96 -3.97 -7.77
N ASP A 40 14.44 -3.49 -8.91
CA ASP A 40 14.40 -2.06 -9.24
C ASP A 40 13.53 -1.28 -8.25
N LEU A 41 12.45 -1.91 -7.77
CA LEU A 41 11.50 -1.34 -6.83
C LEU A 41 11.94 -1.54 -5.37
N GLN A 42 12.62 -2.67 -5.07
CA GLN A 42 12.95 -3.05 -3.71
C GLN A 42 13.82 -2.01 -2.99
N ARG A 43 14.71 -1.31 -3.72
CA ARG A 43 15.54 -0.24 -3.13
C ARG A 43 14.71 0.87 -2.51
N ASP A 44 13.64 1.29 -3.19
CA ASP A 44 12.78 2.35 -2.69
C ASP A 44 11.84 1.86 -1.59
N LEU A 45 11.40 0.60 -1.66
CA LEU A 45 10.65 -0.04 -0.57
C LEU A 45 11.49 -0.15 0.70
N GLU A 46 12.75 -0.58 0.59
CA GLU A 46 13.69 -0.59 1.69
C GLU A 46 13.95 0.81 2.24
N ARG A 47 14.00 1.85 1.37
CA ARG A 47 14.11 3.25 1.82
C ARG A 47 12.90 3.69 2.64
N ARG A 48 11.69 3.34 2.20
CA ARG A 48 10.41 3.67 2.83
C ARG A 48 10.14 2.86 4.11
N ARG A 49 10.61 1.61 4.18
CA ARG A 49 10.27 0.67 5.25
C ARG A 49 10.51 1.29 6.62
N PRO A 50 9.53 1.22 7.54
CA PRO A 50 9.68 1.73 8.89
C PRO A 50 10.54 0.77 9.75
N GLY A 51 10.89 1.12 10.98
CA GLY A 51 11.68 0.24 11.87
C GLY A 51 13.20 0.36 11.69
N LYS A 52 13.68 1.38 10.97
CA LYS A 52 15.12 1.67 10.80
C LYS A 52 15.79 2.25 12.04
N THR A 53 15.01 2.89 12.89
CA THR A 53 15.50 3.48 14.13
C THR A 53 14.69 2.97 15.30
N ARG A 54 15.30 2.97 16.50
CA ARG A 54 14.62 2.61 17.76
C ARG A 54 13.38 3.46 18.08
N HIS A 55 13.20 4.58 17.39
CA HIS A 55 12.09 5.52 17.59
C HIS A 55 10.93 5.29 16.61
N THR A 56 11.07 4.34 15.68
CA THR A 56 10.02 3.97 14.71
C THR A 56 9.33 2.67 15.11
N THR A 57 8.24 2.33 14.44
CA THR A 57 7.48 1.09 14.71
C THR A 57 8.39 -0.14 14.75
N GLN A 58 8.10 -1.06 15.66
CA GLN A 58 8.83 -2.33 15.77
C GLN A 58 8.41 -3.36 14.72
N ARG A 59 7.40 -3.05 13.89
CA ARG A 59 6.96 -3.95 12.82
C ARG A 59 8.11 -4.19 11.85
N ARG A 60 8.36 -5.46 11.56
CA ARG A 60 9.35 -5.90 10.58
C ARG A 60 8.63 -6.46 9.37
N GLU A 61 8.18 -5.54 8.52
CA GLU A 61 7.51 -5.89 7.27
C GLU A 61 8.57 -5.93 6.19
N PRO A 62 8.87 -7.07 5.55
CA PRO A 62 9.93 -7.14 4.55
C PRO A 62 9.62 -6.25 3.33
N ASP A 63 8.35 -5.85 3.15
CA ASP A 63 7.86 -5.02 2.04
C ASP A 63 8.40 -5.53 0.70
N GLN A 64 8.36 -6.85 0.51
CA GLN A 64 8.74 -7.49 -0.74
C GLN A 64 7.63 -7.29 -1.76
N VAL A 65 7.97 -6.66 -2.88
CA VAL A 65 7.06 -6.52 -4.00
C VAL A 65 7.11 -7.75 -4.89
N LYS A 66 5.94 -8.12 -5.43
CA LYS A 66 5.78 -9.12 -6.49
C LYS A 66 5.20 -8.42 -7.71
N ILE A 67 5.80 -8.63 -8.88
CA ILE A 67 5.20 -8.21 -10.15
C ILE A 67 4.27 -9.34 -10.62
N LEU A 68 2.97 -9.04 -10.76
CA LEU A 68 1.94 -10.00 -11.11
C LEU A 68 1.59 -10.00 -12.61
N SER A 69 1.85 -8.89 -13.31
CA SER A 69 1.51 -8.72 -14.72
C SER A 69 2.34 -7.60 -15.36
N GLY A 70 2.22 -7.43 -16.68
CA GLY A 70 2.81 -6.29 -17.40
C GLY A 70 4.32 -6.40 -17.66
N VAL A 71 4.94 -7.51 -17.25
CA VAL A 71 6.35 -7.82 -17.49
C VAL A 71 6.49 -9.24 -18.01
N PHE A 72 7.31 -9.42 -19.04
CA PHE A 72 7.69 -10.70 -19.62
C PHE A 72 9.17 -10.66 -19.97
N GLU A 73 9.92 -11.70 -19.57
CA GLU A 73 11.38 -11.78 -19.78
C GLU A 73 12.16 -10.52 -19.32
N GLY A 74 11.75 -9.96 -18.18
CA GLY A 74 12.37 -8.77 -17.59
C GLY A 74 12.08 -7.46 -18.33
N ARG A 75 11.12 -7.46 -19.28
CA ARG A 75 10.71 -6.28 -20.04
C ARG A 75 9.23 -5.99 -19.91
N THR A 76 8.87 -4.71 -19.88
CA THR A 76 7.47 -4.29 -19.88
C THR A 76 6.79 -4.68 -21.19
N THR A 77 5.54 -5.11 -21.10
CA THR A 77 4.76 -5.59 -22.27
C THR A 77 3.87 -4.51 -22.87
N GLY A 78 3.75 -3.34 -22.23
CA GLY A 78 2.79 -2.31 -22.59
C GLY A 78 1.39 -2.52 -21.98
N THR A 79 1.17 -3.65 -21.31
CA THR A 79 -0.07 -3.92 -20.57
C THR A 79 0.07 -3.47 -19.11
N PRO A 80 -1.04 -3.35 -18.34
CA PRO A 80 -0.97 -2.91 -16.96
C PRO A 80 -0.06 -3.78 -16.09
N ILE A 81 0.82 -3.12 -15.34
CA ILE A 81 1.76 -3.74 -14.41
C ILE A 81 1.08 -3.84 -13.04
N GLY A 82 0.78 -5.05 -12.60
CA GLY A 82 0.24 -5.34 -11.29
C GLY A 82 1.35 -5.54 -10.27
N LEU A 83 1.29 -4.83 -9.15
CA LEU A 83 2.24 -4.91 -8.04
C LEU A 83 1.51 -5.32 -6.76
N LEU A 84 2.11 -6.23 -6.01
CA LEU A 84 1.56 -6.73 -4.74
C LEU A 84 2.64 -6.75 -3.65
N ILE A 85 2.29 -6.32 -2.45
CA ILE A 85 3.10 -6.45 -1.23
C ILE A 85 2.24 -7.09 -0.16
N GLU A 86 2.71 -8.21 0.40
CA GLU A 86 2.01 -8.94 1.46
C GLU A 86 2.21 -8.26 2.83
N ASN A 87 1.15 -8.24 3.65
CA ASN A 87 1.23 -7.78 5.04
C ASN A 87 1.54 -8.98 5.93
N VAL A 88 2.73 -9.03 6.55
CA VAL A 88 3.24 -10.21 7.26
C VAL A 88 3.18 -10.05 8.79
N ASP A 89 3.29 -8.83 9.33
CA ASP A 89 3.32 -8.54 10.78
C ASP A 89 2.17 -7.58 11.17
N GLN A 90 0.95 -7.92 10.76
CA GLN A 90 -0.24 -7.19 11.14
C GLN A 90 -0.71 -7.55 12.56
N ARG A 91 -0.49 -6.62 13.50
CA ARG A 91 -0.90 -6.77 14.91
C ARG A 91 -2.23 -6.10 15.18
N SER A 92 -3.30 -6.71 14.70
CA SER A 92 -4.67 -6.20 14.87
C SER A 92 -5.10 -6.07 16.35
N LYS A 93 -4.51 -6.87 17.25
CA LYS A 93 -4.84 -6.87 18.69
C LYS A 93 -4.45 -5.58 19.41
N ASP A 94 -3.45 -4.86 18.93
CA ASP A 94 -2.95 -3.64 19.57
C ASP A 94 -3.95 -2.46 19.45
N TYR A 95 -5.00 -2.61 18.64
CA TYR A 95 -5.96 -1.56 18.33
C TYR A 95 -7.37 -1.82 18.87
N SER A 96 -7.58 -2.85 19.71
CA SER A 96 -8.90 -3.12 20.31
C SER A 96 -9.41 -1.95 21.16
N ASN A 97 -8.49 -1.25 21.84
CA ASN A 97 -8.82 -0.16 22.77
C ASN A 97 -9.29 1.12 22.07
N ILE A 98 -9.06 1.23 20.74
CA ILE A 98 -9.50 2.38 19.93
C ILE A 98 -10.77 2.09 19.13
N ARG A 99 -11.41 0.93 19.36
CA ARG A 99 -12.66 0.55 18.69
C ARG A 99 -13.79 1.55 18.96
N ASP A 100 -13.82 2.12 20.16
CA ASP A 100 -14.91 2.99 20.62
C ASP A 100 -14.48 4.45 20.79
N SER A 101 -13.25 4.80 20.38
CA SER A 101 -12.70 6.16 20.45
C SER A 101 -12.20 6.66 19.09
N PHE A 102 -12.14 7.97 18.91
CA PHE A 102 -11.55 8.63 17.72
C PHE A 102 -10.20 9.22 18.10
N ARG A 103 -9.14 8.90 17.35
CA ARG A 103 -7.80 9.42 17.64
C ARG A 103 -7.70 10.88 17.15
N PRO A 104 -7.28 11.83 17.99
CA PRO A 104 -7.06 13.20 17.56
C PRO A 104 -6.08 13.28 16.38
N GLY A 105 -6.41 14.03 15.34
CA GLY A 105 -5.59 14.18 14.14
C GLY A 105 -5.65 13.02 13.14
N HIS A 106 -6.39 11.94 13.42
CA HIS A 106 -6.61 10.84 12.49
C HIS A 106 -7.93 10.96 11.73
N ALA A 107 -8.02 10.25 10.61
CA ALA A 107 -9.20 10.26 9.74
C ALA A 107 -10.42 9.51 10.31
N ASP A 108 -10.30 8.93 11.52
CA ASP A 108 -11.28 8.01 12.11
C ASP A 108 -12.71 8.56 12.10
N TYR A 109 -12.91 9.79 12.59
CA TYR A 109 -14.22 10.43 12.66
C TYR A 109 -14.74 10.78 11.26
N THR A 110 -13.89 11.39 10.42
CA THR A 110 -14.27 11.79 9.06
C THR A 110 -14.66 10.60 8.17
N TYR A 111 -13.98 9.45 8.32
CA TYR A 111 -14.32 8.23 7.59
C TYR A 111 -15.67 7.68 8.04
N LEU A 112 -15.91 7.63 9.36
CA LEU A 112 -17.20 7.18 9.88
C LEU A 112 -18.35 8.07 9.42
N GLN A 113 -18.18 9.40 9.49
CA GLN A 113 -19.21 10.34 9.05
C GLN A 113 -19.47 10.26 7.53
N LYS A 114 -18.43 10.05 6.73
CA LYS A 114 -18.55 10.00 5.27
C LYS A 114 -19.12 8.68 4.75
N TYR A 115 -18.70 7.56 5.32
CA TYR A 115 -18.98 6.23 4.77
C TYR A 115 -19.82 5.33 5.69
N GLY A 116 -20.11 5.75 6.92
CA GLY A 116 -20.88 4.95 7.90
C GLY A 116 -20.14 3.75 8.48
N ILE A 117 -18.95 3.42 7.97
CA ILE A 117 -18.11 2.31 8.40
C ILE A 117 -16.67 2.76 8.59
N ARG A 118 -16.01 2.20 9.61
CA ARG A 118 -14.62 2.51 9.98
C ARG A 118 -13.85 1.25 10.32
N ASP A 119 -12.74 1.00 9.63
CA ASP A 119 -11.76 0.01 10.08
C ASP A 119 -10.82 0.61 11.13
N TYR A 120 -11.16 0.39 12.39
CA TYR A 120 -10.39 0.87 13.54
C TYR A 120 -9.04 0.17 13.70
N ARG A 121 -8.80 -0.98 13.03
CA ARG A 121 -7.60 -1.79 13.24
C ARG A 121 -6.33 -1.14 12.68
N GLY A 122 -6.46 -0.13 11.81
CA GLY A 122 -5.30 0.60 11.31
C GLY A 122 -5.61 1.79 10.42
N GLY A 123 -6.82 2.36 10.52
CA GLY A 123 -7.24 3.48 9.67
C GLY A 123 -7.58 3.08 8.22
N GLY A 124 -7.60 1.77 7.90
CA GLY A 124 -7.88 1.27 6.56
C GLY A 124 -7.02 1.95 5.50
N ARG A 125 -7.68 2.56 4.50
CA ARG A 125 -7.04 3.31 3.40
C ARG A 125 -6.35 4.61 3.83
N SER A 126 -6.70 5.20 4.97
CA SER A 126 -6.04 6.43 5.45
C SER A 126 -4.71 6.15 6.16
N SER A 127 -4.34 4.87 6.29
CA SER A 127 -3.04 4.48 6.84
C SER A 127 -1.90 4.90 5.92
N ALA A 128 -0.71 5.09 6.48
CA ALA A 128 0.52 5.31 5.72
C ALA A 128 1.06 4.04 5.00
N ARG A 129 0.24 2.99 4.88
CA ARG A 129 0.64 1.68 4.34
C ARG A 129 0.68 1.76 2.82
#